data_AF-A0A8H7R3Z4-F1
#
_entry.id   AF-A0A8H7R3Z4-F1
#
_cell.length_a   1.000
_cell.length_b   1.000
_cell.length_c   1.000
_cell.angle_alpha   90.00
_cell.angle_beta   90.00
_cell.angle_gamma   90.00
#
_symmetry.space_group_name_H-M   'P 1'
#
loop_
_entity.id
_entity.type
_entity.pdbx_description
1 polymer ?
#
loop_
_entity_poly.entity_id
_entity_poly.type
_entity_poly.pdbx_seq_one_letter_code
_entity_poly.pdbx_strand_id
1 'polypeptide(L)'
;MPIEQNTSPQNQTEPTVRKRRTKYQTINGNFRKEIIKYWEDNRGVKTLKEMASNLRIPRSTLASITKIYENTGRVESFKRGGCQYVKMDDEQLQLIQDLVDENPSITLKAIQSRLQLQFNMKTPHSITGIDYALKKRLKYTLKKLHK
;
A
#
# COMPACT_ATOMS: atom_id res chain seq x y z
N MET A 1 48.02 50.78 -25.92
CA MET A 1 47.69 49.36 -25.70
C MET A 1 48.79 48.73 -24.88
N PRO A 2 48.43 48.00 -23.81
CA PRO A 2 48.50 46.54 -23.88
C PRO A 2 47.21 45.85 -23.39
N ILE A 3 46.92 44.68 -23.96
CA ILE A 3 45.80 43.81 -23.63
C ILE A 3 46.33 42.80 -22.60
N GLU A 4 45.90 42.92 -21.34
CA GLU A 4 46.15 41.87 -20.35
C GLU A 4 45.07 40.80 -20.47
N GLN A 5 45.52 39.60 -20.82
CA GLN A 5 44.72 38.39 -20.90
C GLN A 5 44.36 37.95 -19.47
N ASN A 6 43.12 38.19 -19.05
CA ASN A 6 42.60 37.56 -17.86
C ASN A 6 42.09 36.15 -18.20
N THR A 7 42.91 35.18 -17.81
CA THR A 7 42.67 33.75 -17.87
C THR A 7 41.47 33.35 -17.01
N SER A 8 40.54 32.63 -17.62
CA SER A 8 39.40 31.99 -16.95
C SER A 8 39.85 31.07 -15.81
N PRO A 9 39.25 31.15 -14.60
CA PRO A 9 39.35 30.05 -13.64
C PRO A 9 38.49 28.89 -14.13
N GLN A 10 39.13 27.77 -14.46
CA GLN A 10 38.45 26.50 -14.66
C GLN A 10 37.75 26.10 -13.36
N ASN A 11 36.42 26.20 -13.33
CA ASN A 11 35.60 25.62 -12.28
C ASN A 11 35.79 24.09 -12.31
N GLN A 12 36.53 23.57 -11.34
CA GLN A 12 36.63 22.14 -11.09
C GLN A 12 35.25 21.65 -10.64
N THR A 13 34.59 20.88 -11.50
CA THR A 13 33.37 20.15 -11.16
C THR A 13 33.75 19.06 -10.16
N GLU A 14 33.55 19.32 -8.87
CA GLU A 14 33.66 18.28 -7.84
C GLU A 14 32.73 17.11 -8.19
N PRO A 15 33.19 15.85 -8.10
CA PRO A 15 32.33 14.70 -8.34
C PRO A 15 31.23 14.67 -7.28
N THR A 16 29.99 14.89 -7.72
CA THR A 16 28.81 14.82 -6.85
C THR A 16 28.68 13.41 -6.26
N VAL A 17 29.16 13.22 -5.04
CA VAL A 17 28.95 11.99 -4.28
C VAL A 17 27.43 11.82 -4.12
N ARG A 18 26.86 10.81 -4.79
CA ARG A 18 25.42 10.52 -4.72
C ARG A 18 25.05 10.16 -3.28
N LYS A 19 24.53 11.14 -2.53
CA LYS A 19 24.02 10.92 -1.16
C LYS A 19 22.98 9.81 -1.19
N ARG A 20 23.21 8.74 -0.41
CA ARG A 20 22.23 7.66 -0.25
C ARG A 20 20.92 8.26 0.28
N ARG A 21 19.78 7.95 -0.36
CA ARG A 21 18.47 8.39 0.12
C ARG A 21 18.27 7.89 1.54
N THR A 22 18.14 8.81 2.49
CA THR A 22 17.81 8.51 3.88
C THR A 22 16.42 7.85 3.96
N LYS A 23 16.27 6.88 4.85
CA LYS A 23 14.99 6.22 5.09
C LYS A 23 13.94 7.27 5.50
N TYR A 24 12.81 7.30 4.81
CA TYR A 24 11.70 8.19 5.19
C TYR A 24 11.25 7.89 6.62
N GLN A 25 11.34 8.87 7.50
CA GLN A 25 10.79 8.74 8.85
C GLN A 25 9.26 8.65 8.75
N THR A 26 8.69 7.69 9.47
CA THR A 26 7.24 7.51 9.54
C THR A 26 6.73 8.25 10.76
N ILE A 27 5.75 9.11 10.56
CA ILE A 27 5.09 9.85 11.61
C ILE A 27 4.20 8.86 12.37
N ASN A 28 4.40 8.75 13.67
CA ASN A 28 3.60 7.89 14.53
C ASN A 28 2.11 8.27 14.43
N GLY A 29 1.21 7.29 14.47
CA GLY A 29 -0.24 7.50 14.40
C GLY A 29 -0.77 8.40 15.53
N ASN A 30 -0.23 8.27 16.74
CA ASN A 30 -0.60 9.14 17.87
C ASN A 30 -0.21 10.60 17.59
N PHE A 31 0.98 10.81 17.05
CA PHE A 31 1.43 12.15 16.69
C PHE A 31 0.59 12.73 15.52
N ARG A 32 0.10 11.90 14.58
CA ARG A 32 -0.87 12.37 13.57
C ARG A 32 -2.20 12.83 14.19
N LYS A 33 -2.69 12.16 15.24
CA LYS A 33 -3.89 12.58 15.98
C LYS A 33 -3.68 13.94 16.64
N GLU A 34 -2.54 14.13 17.30
CA GLU A 34 -2.16 15.40 17.92
C GLU A 34 -2.04 16.52 16.88
N ILE A 35 -1.43 16.25 15.72
CA ILE A 35 -1.33 17.20 14.61
C ILE A 35 -2.71 17.65 14.13
N ILE A 36 -3.65 16.71 13.95
CA ILE A 36 -5.00 17.02 13.46
C ILE A 36 -5.78 17.80 14.50
N LYS A 37 -5.74 17.37 15.77
CA LYS A 37 -6.37 18.11 16.87
C LYS A 37 -5.85 19.55 16.94
N TYR A 38 -4.52 19.72 16.93
CA TYR A 38 -3.91 21.04 16.94
C TYR A 38 -4.28 21.88 15.72
N TRP A 39 -4.42 21.27 14.54
CA TRP A 39 -4.86 21.95 13.33
C TRP A 39 -6.34 22.37 13.41
N GLU A 40 -7.22 21.52 13.92
CA GLU A 40 -8.64 21.85 14.13
C GLU A 40 -8.80 23.01 15.12
N ASP A 41 -8.11 22.95 16.26
CA ASP A 41 -8.15 23.97 17.31
C ASP A 41 -7.63 25.35 16.83
N ASN A 42 -6.78 25.38 15.79
CA ASN A 42 -6.14 26.59 15.29
C ASN A 42 -6.54 26.92 13.84
N ARG A 43 -7.56 26.24 13.29
CA ARG A 43 -8.02 26.44 11.91
C ARG A 43 -8.57 27.85 11.76
N GLY A 44 -8.04 28.60 10.79
CA GLY A 44 -8.47 29.99 10.52
C GLY A 44 -7.82 31.06 11.41
N VAL A 45 -7.14 30.68 12.50
CA VAL A 45 -6.44 31.62 13.39
C VAL A 45 -4.95 31.68 13.05
N LYS A 46 -4.31 30.53 12.80
CA LYS A 46 -2.87 30.43 12.52
C LYS A 46 -2.62 29.97 11.10
N THR A 47 -1.50 30.42 10.54
CA THR A 47 -1.06 29.96 9.21
C THR A 47 -0.43 28.57 9.32
N LEU A 48 -0.56 27.74 8.27
CA LEU A 48 0.09 26.43 8.17
C LEU A 48 1.60 26.46 8.47
N LYS A 49 2.29 27.56 8.14
CA LYS A 49 3.71 27.75 8.42
C LYS A 49 3.98 27.82 9.93
N GLU A 50 3.20 28.60 10.65
CA GLU A 50 3.32 28.78 12.11
C GLU A 50 2.97 27.49 12.84
N MET A 51 1.91 26.82 12.41
CA MET A 51 1.51 25.52 12.95
C MET A 51 2.61 24.47 12.77
N ALA A 52 3.23 24.42 11.58
CA ALA A 52 4.34 23.50 11.30
C ALA A 52 5.58 23.79 12.16
N SER A 53 5.91 25.07 12.36
CA SER A 53 6.99 25.49 13.25
C SER A 53 6.75 25.07 14.70
N ASN A 54 5.53 25.26 15.21
CA ASN A 54 5.17 24.89 16.59
C ASN A 54 5.24 23.38 16.82
N LEU A 55 4.81 22.60 15.83
CA LEU A 55 4.86 21.14 15.85
C LEU A 55 6.24 20.57 15.46
N ARG A 56 7.20 21.43 15.09
CA ARG A 56 8.55 21.08 14.59
C ARG A 56 8.52 20.04 13.45
N ILE A 57 7.56 20.17 12.54
CA ILE A 57 7.43 19.32 11.35
C ILE A 57 7.56 20.14 10.07
N PRO A 58 7.95 19.52 8.94
CA PRO A 58 7.93 20.22 7.66
C PRO A 58 6.51 20.69 7.30
N ARG A 59 6.40 21.92 6.76
CA ARG A 59 5.11 22.45 6.26
C ARG A 59 4.42 21.49 5.29
N SER A 60 5.20 20.87 4.38
CA SER A 60 4.70 19.91 3.39
C SER A 60 4.06 18.69 4.05
N THR A 61 4.64 18.23 5.16
CA THR A 61 4.10 17.13 5.97
C THR A 61 2.78 17.52 6.61
N LEU A 62 2.72 18.67 7.27
CA LEU A 62 1.47 19.16 7.88
C LEU A 62 0.37 19.29 6.82
N ALA A 63 0.66 19.96 5.70
CA ALA A 63 -0.28 20.16 4.61
C ALA A 63 -0.78 18.84 4.00
N SER A 64 0.10 17.83 3.87
CA SER A 64 -0.31 16.51 3.37
C SER A 64 -1.23 15.79 4.35
N ILE A 65 -0.96 15.87 5.65
CA ILE A 65 -1.81 15.24 6.69
C ILE A 65 -3.18 15.90 6.71
N THR A 66 -3.24 17.23 6.78
CA THR A 66 -4.50 17.98 6.88
C THR A 66 -5.34 17.80 5.63
N LYS A 67 -4.72 17.82 4.43
CA LYS A 67 -5.44 17.58 3.17
C LYS A 67 -6.07 16.18 3.08
N ILE A 68 -5.35 15.15 3.54
CA ILE A 68 -5.91 13.78 3.57
C ILE A 68 -7.10 13.73 4.55
N TYR A 69 -6.96 14.37 5.71
CA TYR A 69 -8.01 14.44 6.70
C TYR A 69 -9.26 15.17 6.18
N GLU A 70 -9.10 16.35 5.56
CA GLU A 70 -10.22 17.10 4.95
C GLU A 70 -10.94 16.27 3.87
N ASN A 71 -10.21 15.51 3.06
CA ASN A 71 -10.80 14.75 1.97
C ASN A 71 -11.45 13.42 2.39
N THR A 72 -10.95 12.77 3.44
CA THR A 72 -11.32 11.38 3.77
C THR A 72 -11.78 11.18 5.21
N GLY A 73 -11.65 12.19 6.08
CA GLY A 73 -11.82 12.08 7.53
C GLY A 73 -10.76 11.21 8.23
N ARG A 74 -9.77 10.71 7.50
CA ARG A 74 -8.82 9.71 8.00
C ARG A 74 -7.63 10.37 8.70
N VAL A 75 -7.39 9.98 9.94
CA VAL A 75 -6.20 10.38 10.71
C VAL A 75 -5.00 9.45 10.45
N GLU A 76 -5.27 8.15 10.32
CA GLU A 76 -4.26 7.13 10.17
C GLU A 76 -3.56 7.18 8.82
N SER A 77 -2.26 6.90 8.79
CA SER A 77 -1.54 6.70 7.52
C SER A 77 -2.10 5.51 6.74
N PHE A 78 -2.13 5.63 5.42
CA PHE A 78 -2.42 4.48 4.55
C PHE A 78 -1.40 3.37 4.76
N LYS A 79 -1.87 2.12 4.68
CA LYS A 79 -1.01 0.94 4.65
C LYS A 79 -0.06 1.06 3.47
N ARG A 80 1.25 1.04 3.75
CA ARG A 80 2.29 1.11 2.71
C ARG A 80 2.57 -0.29 2.17
N GLY A 81 2.42 -0.46 0.87
CA GLY A 81 2.66 -1.73 0.19
C GLY A 81 1.62 -2.81 0.53
N GLY A 82 1.94 -4.05 0.13
CA GLY A 82 1.03 -5.18 0.18
C GLY A 82 0.30 -5.39 -1.14
N CYS A 83 -0.20 -6.62 -1.34
CA CYS A 83 -0.97 -6.97 -2.53
C CYS A 83 -2.39 -6.40 -2.41
N GLN A 84 -2.74 -5.47 -3.28
CA GLN A 84 -4.12 -5.00 -3.42
C GLN A 84 -4.95 -5.90 -4.35
N TYR A 85 -4.28 -6.63 -5.25
CA TYR A 85 -4.94 -7.52 -6.19
C TYR A 85 -5.31 -8.85 -5.53
N VAL A 86 -6.58 -9.23 -5.63
CA VAL A 86 -7.07 -10.53 -5.21
C VAL A 86 -7.35 -11.35 -6.47
N LYS A 87 -6.75 -12.55 -6.57
CA LYS A 87 -6.86 -13.39 -7.77
C LYS A 87 -8.24 -14.01 -7.96
N MET A 88 -8.97 -14.25 -6.88
CA MET A 88 -10.29 -14.87 -6.89
C MET A 88 -11.30 -13.91 -6.30
N ASP A 89 -12.37 -13.67 -7.03
CA ASP A 89 -13.47 -12.85 -6.55
C ASP A 89 -14.33 -13.60 -5.52
N ASP A 90 -15.17 -12.87 -4.79
CA ASP A 90 -15.99 -13.46 -3.74
C ASP A 90 -17.06 -14.42 -4.31
N GLU A 91 -17.59 -14.17 -5.51
CA GLU A 91 -18.48 -15.11 -6.22
C GLU A 91 -17.78 -16.44 -6.54
N GLN A 92 -16.51 -16.37 -6.95
CA GLN A 92 -15.72 -17.56 -7.24
C GLN A 92 -15.44 -18.35 -5.97
N LEU A 93 -15.23 -17.67 -4.85
CA LEU A 93 -15.09 -18.32 -3.55
C LEU A 93 -16.37 -19.01 -3.12
N GLN A 94 -17.53 -18.37 -3.34
CA GLN A 94 -18.82 -18.97 -3.01
C GLN A 94 -19.02 -20.28 -3.77
N LEU A 95 -18.75 -20.29 -5.08
CA LEU A 95 -18.84 -21.53 -5.86
C LEU A 95 -17.89 -22.63 -5.31
N ILE A 96 -16.65 -22.26 -4.96
CA ILE A 96 -15.71 -23.21 -4.36
C ILE A 96 -16.28 -23.78 -3.07
N GLN A 97 -16.90 -22.94 -2.25
CA GLN A 97 -17.52 -23.32 -0.99
C GLN A 97 -18.66 -24.31 -1.24
N ASP A 98 -19.61 -23.98 -2.12
CA ASP A 98 -20.76 -24.82 -2.44
C ASP A 98 -20.32 -26.20 -2.95
N LEU A 99 -19.33 -26.25 -3.84
CA LEU A 99 -18.79 -27.51 -4.37
C LEU A 99 -18.15 -28.40 -3.30
N VAL A 100 -17.52 -27.80 -2.29
CA VAL A 100 -16.87 -28.55 -1.19
C VAL A 100 -17.90 -28.97 -0.16
N ASP A 101 -18.90 -28.14 0.13
CA ASP A 101 -19.98 -28.46 1.05
C ASP A 101 -20.88 -29.58 0.49
N GLU A 102 -21.13 -29.60 -0.82
CA GLU A 102 -21.84 -30.68 -1.51
C GLU A 102 -21.02 -31.97 -1.58
N ASN A 103 -19.72 -31.88 -1.90
CA ASN A 103 -18.83 -33.03 -1.99
C ASN A 103 -17.46 -32.75 -1.36
N PRO A 104 -17.27 -33.09 -0.08
CA PRO A 104 -16.01 -32.85 0.62
C PRO A 104 -14.80 -33.62 0.07
N SER A 105 -15.03 -34.63 -0.78
CA SER A 105 -13.99 -35.44 -1.43
C SER A 105 -13.64 -34.95 -2.83
N ILE A 106 -14.20 -33.82 -3.28
CA ILE A 106 -13.93 -33.25 -4.59
C ILE A 106 -12.43 -32.90 -4.74
N THR A 107 -11.87 -33.20 -5.91
CA THR A 107 -10.48 -32.89 -6.19
C THR A 107 -10.30 -31.43 -6.57
N LEU A 108 -9.14 -30.84 -6.25
CA LEU A 108 -8.81 -29.47 -6.63
C LEU A 108 -8.84 -29.26 -8.16
N LYS A 109 -8.53 -30.29 -8.94
CA LYS A 109 -8.64 -30.25 -10.42
C LYS A 109 -10.09 -30.15 -10.87
N ALA A 110 -11.00 -30.88 -10.23
CA ALA A 110 -12.42 -30.79 -10.56
C ALA A 110 -12.99 -29.40 -10.23
N ILE A 111 -12.62 -28.82 -9.07
CA ILE A 111 -12.98 -27.45 -8.71
C ILE A 111 -12.46 -26.46 -9.77
N GLN A 112 -11.20 -26.61 -10.20
CA GLN A 112 -10.59 -25.77 -11.24
C GLN A 112 -11.39 -25.79 -12.55
N SER A 113 -11.76 -26.98 -13.02
CA SER A 113 -12.54 -27.14 -14.25
C SER A 113 -13.94 -26.54 -14.12
N ARG A 114 -14.60 -26.70 -12.97
CA ARG A 114 -15.92 -26.10 -12.72
C ARG A 114 -15.88 -24.57 -12.72
N LEU A 115 -14.89 -23.99 -12.04
CA LEU A 115 -14.66 -22.54 -12.06
C LEU A 115 -14.42 -22.02 -13.48
N GLN A 116 -13.56 -22.71 -14.24
CA GLN A 116 -13.24 -22.29 -15.61
C GLN A 116 -14.48 -22.27 -16.50
N LEU A 117 -15.33 -23.31 -16.39
CA LEU A 117 -16.54 -23.44 -17.18
C LEU A 117 -17.59 -22.39 -16.78
N GLN A 118 -17.84 -22.22 -15.48
CA GLN A 118 -18.91 -21.35 -14.99
C GLN A 118 -18.60 -19.86 -15.19
N PHE A 119 -17.35 -19.45 -15.03
CA PHE A 119 -16.93 -18.05 -15.21
C PHE A 119 -16.31 -17.77 -16.59
N ASN A 120 -16.41 -18.73 -17.53
CA ASN A 120 -15.87 -18.65 -18.89
C ASN A 120 -14.42 -18.09 -18.95
N MET A 121 -13.56 -18.57 -18.06
CA MET A 121 -12.22 -18.01 -17.88
C MET A 121 -11.27 -18.49 -18.99
N LYS A 122 -10.56 -17.54 -19.62
CA LYS A 122 -9.52 -17.85 -20.62
C LYS A 122 -8.37 -18.67 -20.03
N THR A 123 -7.97 -18.37 -18.79
CA THR A 123 -6.93 -19.11 -18.08
C THR A 123 -7.45 -19.60 -16.74
N PRO A 124 -7.39 -20.92 -16.46
CA PRO A 124 -7.86 -21.44 -15.20
C PRO A 124 -6.96 -20.99 -14.04
N HIS A 125 -7.55 -20.86 -12.85
CA HIS A 125 -6.79 -20.60 -11.63
C HIS A 125 -5.80 -21.73 -11.36
N SER A 126 -4.63 -21.44 -10.78
CA SER A 126 -3.70 -22.51 -10.41
C SER A 126 -4.28 -23.39 -9.30
N ILE A 127 -3.94 -24.68 -9.31
CA ILE A 127 -4.35 -25.63 -8.26
C ILE A 127 -3.92 -25.12 -6.86
N THR A 128 -2.72 -24.55 -6.76
CA THR A 128 -2.22 -23.93 -5.52
C THR A 128 -3.00 -22.69 -5.10
N GLY A 129 -3.56 -21.93 -6.05
CA GLY A 129 -4.42 -20.79 -5.76
C GLY A 129 -5.75 -21.22 -5.16
N ILE A 130 -6.33 -22.32 -5.67
CA ILE A 130 -7.55 -22.92 -5.14
C ILE A 130 -7.30 -23.50 -3.73
N ASP A 131 -6.19 -24.22 -3.53
CA ASP A 131 -5.79 -24.72 -2.20
C ASP A 131 -5.60 -23.57 -1.19
N TYR A 132 -4.96 -22.48 -1.63
CA TYR A 132 -4.81 -21.28 -0.80
C TYR A 132 -6.16 -20.66 -0.45
N ALA A 133 -7.08 -20.54 -1.41
CA ALA A 133 -8.41 -20.01 -1.20
C ALA A 133 -9.18 -20.82 -0.16
N LEU A 134 -9.18 -22.14 -0.28
CA LEU A 134 -9.81 -23.06 0.67
C LEU A 134 -9.26 -22.88 2.09
N LYS A 135 -7.94 -22.90 2.26
CA LYS A 135 -7.31 -22.86 3.59
C LYS A 135 -7.32 -21.48 4.23
N LYS A 136 -7.05 -20.42 3.45
CA LYS A 136 -6.78 -19.08 3.98
C LYS A 136 -7.97 -18.14 3.90
N ARG A 137 -8.80 -18.26 2.86
CA ARG A 137 -9.99 -17.40 2.71
C ARG A 137 -11.23 -18.05 3.30
N LEU A 138 -11.51 -19.30 2.92
CA LEU A 138 -12.68 -20.05 3.38
C LEU A 138 -12.46 -20.80 4.71
N LYS A 139 -11.21 -20.91 5.17
CA LYS A 139 -10.80 -21.53 6.44
C LYS A 139 -11.15 -23.02 6.57
N TYR A 140 -11.24 -23.74 5.47
CA TYR A 140 -11.37 -25.20 5.50
C TYR A 140 -10.07 -25.87 5.96
N THR A 141 -10.23 -26.95 6.74
CA THR A 141 -9.12 -27.82 7.12
C THR A 141 -9.16 -29.08 6.26
N LEU A 142 -8.16 -29.24 5.38
CA LEU A 142 -8.04 -30.42 4.55
C LEU A 142 -7.46 -31.59 5.36
N LYS A 143 -8.24 -32.65 5.55
CA LYS A 143 -7.75 -33.90 6.13
C LYS A 143 -7.10 -34.72 5.02
N LYS A 144 -5.81 -35.06 5.19
CA LYS A 144 -5.12 -35.94 4.25
C LYS A 144 -5.66 -37.36 4.42
N LEU A 145 -6.07 -37.99 3.33
CA LEU A 145 -6.24 -39.43 3.32
C LEU A 145 -4.84 -40.04 3.43
N HIS A 146 -4.60 -40.82 4.49
CA HIS A 146 -3.43 -41.70 4.54
C HIS A 146 -3.64 -42.78 3.47
N LYS A 147 -2.67 -42.90 2.55
CA LYS A 147 -2.59 -44.00 1.58
C LYS A 147 -1.68 -45.07 2.14
#